data_AF-A0A392PCZ9-F1
#
_entry.id   AF-A0A392PCZ9-F1
#
_cell.length_a   1.000
_cell.length_b   1.000
_cell.length_c   1.000
_cell.angle_alpha   90.00
_cell.angle_beta   90.00
_cell.angle_gamma   90.00
#
_symmetry.space_group_name_H-M   'P 1'
#
loop_
_entity.id
_entity.type
_entity.pdbx_description
1 polymer ?
#
loop_
_entity_poly.entity_id
_entity_poly.type
_entity_poly.pdbx_seq_one_letter_code
_entity_poly.pdbx_strand_id
1 'polypeptide(L)'
;GELARGLIGSAIATSTILGVPLGHNSSYAEGSAFAPPRIREAINWHRSTNSITEEGKNLKDPRVITDVGDVPIQDIRDCGVKDERLMKFVSDSVKIVMDQVYI
;
A
#
# COMPACT_ATOMS: atom_id res chain seq x y z
N GLY A 1 -10.54 -5.71 -3.37
CA GLY A 1 -10.92 -6.73 -4.38
C GLY A 1 -12.07 -6.32 -5.29
N GLU A 2 -13.22 -5.93 -4.74
CA GLU A 2 -14.49 -5.84 -5.50
C GLU A 2 -14.52 -4.84 -6.66
N LEU A 3 -13.86 -3.68 -6.56
CA LEU A 3 -13.82 -2.70 -7.67
C LEU A 3 -13.00 -3.20 -8.86
N ALA A 4 -11.82 -3.78 -8.61
CA ALA A 4 -11.06 -4.45 -9.65
C ALA A 4 -11.85 -5.62 -10.23
N ARG A 5 -12.62 -6.33 -9.38
CA ARG A 5 -13.45 -7.48 -9.76
C ARG A 5 -14.70 -7.14 -10.58
N GLY A 6 -15.38 -6.06 -10.25
CA GLY A 6 -16.56 -5.57 -10.98
C GLY A 6 -16.23 -5.00 -12.36
N LEU A 7 -14.96 -4.67 -12.60
CA LEU A 7 -14.42 -4.26 -13.89
C LEU A 7 -13.86 -5.45 -14.71
N ILE A 8 -14.05 -6.70 -14.26
CA ILE A 8 -13.34 -7.88 -14.81
C ILE A 8 -13.83 -8.30 -16.19
N GLY A 9 -12.84 -8.33 -17.07
CA GLY A 9 -12.61 -9.43 -18.01
C GLY A 9 -11.12 -9.69 -18.32
N SER A 10 -10.17 -8.81 -17.98
CA SER A 10 -8.83 -8.85 -18.63
C SER A 10 -7.58 -8.69 -17.75
N ALA A 11 -7.69 -8.37 -16.45
CA ALA A 11 -6.50 -8.12 -15.62
C ALA A 11 -6.04 -9.41 -14.91
N ILE A 12 -4.85 -9.92 -15.27
CA ILE A 12 -4.23 -11.12 -14.66
C ILE A 12 -3.64 -10.79 -13.29
N ALA A 13 -3.16 -9.56 -13.11
CA ALA A 13 -2.61 -9.05 -11.86
C ALA A 13 -2.85 -7.54 -11.77
N THR A 14 -3.08 -7.04 -10.55
CA THR A 14 -3.23 -5.62 -10.25
C THR A 14 -2.31 -5.26 -9.10
N SER A 15 -1.44 -4.26 -9.31
CA SER A 15 -0.57 -3.77 -8.25
C SER A 15 -1.39 -3.07 -7.17
N THR A 16 -1.18 -3.42 -5.91
CA THR A 16 -1.93 -2.86 -4.77
C THR A 16 -0.95 -2.28 -3.76
N ILE A 17 -1.07 -0.99 -3.47
CA ILE A 17 -0.24 -0.29 -2.48
C ILE A 17 -0.76 -0.62 -1.09
N LEU A 18 0.12 -1.18 -0.26
CA LEU A 18 -0.05 -1.32 1.18
C LEU A 18 1.10 -0.59 1.87
N GLY A 19 0.82 0.48 2.59
CA GLY A 19 1.86 1.22 3.28
C GLY A 19 2.15 0.67 4.67
N VAL A 20 3.44 0.58 5.01
CA VAL A 20 3.91 0.12 6.32
C VAL A 20 4.74 1.25 6.94
N PRO A 21 4.13 2.15 7.72
CA PRO A 21 4.81 3.30 8.32
C PRO A 21 5.68 2.88 9.53
N LEU A 22 6.77 2.17 9.26
CA LEU A 22 7.73 1.69 10.25
C LEU A 22 9.08 2.41 10.10
N GLY A 23 9.49 3.11 11.16
CA GLY A 23 10.77 3.81 11.23
C GLY A 23 11.74 3.32 12.31
N HIS A 24 11.23 2.68 13.38
CA HIS A 24 11.97 2.38 14.62
C HIS A 24 13.09 1.34 14.50
N ASN A 25 13.15 0.58 13.40
CA ASN A 25 14.25 -0.35 13.13
C ASN A 25 15.43 0.31 12.39
N SER A 26 15.35 1.61 12.14
CA SER A 26 16.40 2.37 11.46
C SER A 26 17.55 2.68 12.43
N SER A 27 18.79 2.54 11.98
CA SER A 27 19.99 2.73 12.81
C SER A 27 20.42 4.19 12.98
N TYR A 28 19.77 5.14 12.30
CA TYR A 28 20.15 6.55 12.31
C TYR A 28 18.95 7.50 12.43
N ALA A 29 18.03 7.48 11.46
CA ALA A 29 16.85 8.36 11.43
C ALA A 29 15.58 7.59 11.08
N GLU A 30 14.49 7.88 11.77
CA GLU A 30 13.20 7.16 11.66
C GLU A 30 12.19 7.84 10.73
N GLY A 31 12.64 8.80 9.91
CA GLY A 31 11.78 9.60 9.03
C GLY A 31 11.00 8.79 7.99
N SER A 32 11.41 7.54 7.72
CA SER A 32 10.71 6.63 6.81
C SER A 32 9.29 6.30 7.26
N ALA A 33 8.99 6.42 8.56
CA ALA A 33 7.63 6.21 9.07
C ALA A 33 6.60 7.18 8.45
N PHE A 34 7.02 8.37 8.00
CA PHE A 34 6.15 9.38 7.40
C PHE A 34 6.08 9.31 5.87
N ALA A 35 6.79 8.37 5.25
CA ALA A 35 6.90 8.28 3.79
C ALA A 35 5.60 7.85 3.08
N PRO A 36 4.82 6.86 3.55
CA PRO A 36 3.71 6.32 2.76
C PRO A 36 2.64 7.37 2.35
N PRO A 37 2.18 8.27 3.24
CA PRO A 37 1.24 9.32 2.85
C PRO A 37 1.83 10.30 1.82
N ARG A 38 3.12 10.62 1.93
CA ARG A 38 3.82 11.54 1.01
C ARG A 38 4.00 10.95 -0.38
N ILE A 39 4.28 9.65 -0.46
CA ILE A 39 4.40 8.93 -1.73
C ILE A 39 3.06 8.93 -2.47
N ARG A 40 1.95 8.66 -1.76
CA ARG A 40 0.61 8.70 -2.36
C ARG A 40 0.23 10.08 -2.86
N GLU A 41 0.51 11.12 -2.09
CA GLU A 41 0.28 12.51 -2.48
C GLU A 41 0.95 12.81 -3.83
N ALA A 42 2.21 12.40 -3.98
CA ALA A 42 2.98 12.59 -5.21
C ALA A 42 2.42 11.80 -6.42
N ILE A 43 1.95 10.56 -6.20
CA ILE A 43 1.47 9.69 -7.28
C ILE A 43 0.05 10.06 -7.75
N ASN A 44 -0.87 10.27 -6.82
CA ASN A 44 -2.32 10.32 -7.12
C ASN A 44 -2.88 11.75 -7.20
N TRP A 45 -2.28 12.72 -6.49
CA TRP A 45 -2.87 14.05 -6.29
C TRP A 45 -1.98 15.22 -6.72
N HIS A 46 -0.78 14.95 -7.22
CA HIS A 46 0.10 16.02 -7.66
C HIS A 46 -0.30 16.55 -9.05
N ARG A 47 -0.64 17.84 -9.13
CA ARG A 47 -1.12 18.48 -10.37
C ARG A 47 -0.06 18.62 -11.47
N SER A 48 1.22 18.46 -11.13
CA SER A 48 2.32 18.64 -12.09
C SER A 48 2.57 17.42 -12.98
N THR A 49 2.04 16.25 -12.62
CA THR A 49 2.29 14.99 -13.34
C THR A 49 1.05 14.53 -14.08
N ASN A 50 1.25 13.80 -15.17
CA ASN A 50 0.16 13.08 -15.82
C ASN A 50 -0.02 11.71 -15.15
N SER A 51 -1.08 10.99 -15.50
CA SER A 51 -1.39 9.67 -14.93
C SER A 51 -0.94 8.51 -15.82
N ILE A 52 0.02 8.74 -16.72
CA ILE A 52 0.48 7.75 -17.70
C ILE A 52 1.92 7.36 -17.33
N THR A 53 2.16 6.06 -17.18
CA THR A 53 3.53 5.56 -16.94
C THR A 53 4.39 5.72 -18.19
N GLU A 54 5.71 5.54 -18.05
CA GLU A 54 6.65 5.58 -19.19
C GLU A 54 6.27 4.59 -20.31
N GLU A 55 5.70 3.43 -19.95
CA GLU A 55 5.21 2.41 -20.88
C GLU A 55 3.78 2.66 -21.39
N GLY A 56 3.15 3.78 -21.03
CA GLY A 56 1.81 4.13 -21.49
C GLY A 56 0.65 3.54 -20.68
N LYS A 57 0.89 2.96 -19.50
CA LYS A 57 -0.20 2.42 -18.65
C LYS A 57 -0.89 3.55 -17.88
N ASN A 58 -2.20 3.51 -17.80
CA ASN A 58 -2.98 4.54 -17.10
C ASN A 58 -3.12 4.21 -15.61
N LEU A 59 -2.53 5.03 -14.75
CA LEU A 59 -2.59 4.91 -13.29
C LEU A 59 -4.00 5.19 -12.72
N LYS A 60 -4.88 5.86 -13.46
CA LYS A 60 -6.29 6.03 -13.05
C LYS A 60 -7.11 4.76 -13.24
N ASP A 61 -6.58 3.77 -13.97
CA ASP A 61 -7.24 2.49 -14.16
C ASP A 61 -7.02 1.62 -12.90
N PRO A 62 -8.10 1.24 -12.18
CA PRO A 62 -7.99 0.38 -11.00
C PRO A 62 -7.42 -1.00 -11.30
N ARG A 63 -7.29 -1.40 -12.56
CA ARG A 63 -6.64 -2.66 -12.95
C ARG A 63 -5.11 -2.55 -12.95
N VAL A 64 -4.58 -1.33 -13.06
CA VAL A 64 -3.13 -1.05 -13.09
C VAL A 64 -2.61 -0.86 -11.68
N ILE A 65 -3.22 0.02 -10.91
CA ILE A 65 -2.82 0.31 -9.54
C ILE A 65 -4.03 0.57 -8.64
N THR A 66 -3.98 0.03 -7.42
CA THR A 66 -4.95 0.32 -6.36
C THR A 66 -4.22 0.59 -5.05
N ASP A 67 -4.92 1.11 -4.06
CA ASP A 67 -4.37 1.45 -2.76
C ASP A 67 -5.33 0.99 -1.66
N VAL A 68 -4.81 0.24 -0.69
CA VAL A 68 -5.57 -0.27 0.47
C VAL A 68 -5.25 0.51 1.74
N GLY A 69 -4.40 1.54 1.66
CA GLY A 69 -4.03 2.38 2.79
C GLY A 69 -2.84 1.84 3.58
N ASP A 70 -2.75 2.29 4.83
CA ASP A 70 -1.63 2.03 5.73
C ASP A 70 -1.98 1.04 6.83
N VAL A 71 -1.01 0.21 7.21
CA VAL A 71 -1.08 -0.55 8.45
C VAL A 71 -0.94 0.41 9.64
N PRO A 72 -1.81 0.35 10.66
CA PRO A 72 -1.78 1.25 11.82
C PRO A 72 -0.64 0.88 12.80
N ILE A 73 0.61 1.04 12.36
CA ILE A 73 1.81 0.60 13.09
C ILE A 73 1.99 1.36 14.42
N GLN A 74 1.73 2.67 14.45
CA GLN A 74 1.92 3.47 15.67
C GLN A 74 0.88 3.09 16.73
N ASP A 75 -0.39 2.96 16.36
CA ASP A 75 -1.46 2.54 17.28
C ASP A 75 -1.18 1.16 17.91
N ILE A 76 -0.67 0.22 17.11
CA ILE A 76 -0.32 -1.13 17.58
C ILE A 76 0.85 -1.07 18.57
N ARG A 77 1.83 -0.20 18.34
CA ARG A 77 2.98 -0.01 19.23
C ARG A 77 2.58 0.68 20.54
N ASP A 78 1.69 1.67 20.47
CA ASP A 78 1.16 2.38 21.64
C ASP A 78 0.38 1.44 22.58
N CYS A 79 -0.19 0.36 22.04
CA CYS A 79 -0.80 -0.73 22.82
C CYS A 79 0.23 -1.66 23.52
N GLY A 80 1.53 -1.41 23.39
CA GLY A 80 2.59 -2.21 24.00
C GLY A 80 2.87 -3.55 23.29
N VAL A 81 2.46 -3.69 22.03
CA VAL A 81 2.71 -4.89 21.23
C VAL A 81 4.21 -4.97 20.87
N LYS A 82 4.83 -6.12 21.14
CA LYS A 82 6.23 -6.38 20.80
C LYS A 82 6.44 -6.55 19.29
N ASP A 83 7.65 -6.26 18.83
CA ASP A 83 8.02 -6.26 17.41
C ASP A 83 7.74 -7.58 16.68
N GLU A 84 7.93 -8.73 17.33
CA GLU A 84 7.63 -10.04 16.74
C GLU A 84 6.16 -10.15 16.31
N ARG A 85 5.25 -9.69 17.18
CA ARG A 85 3.81 -9.70 16.92
C ARG A 85 3.40 -8.61 15.94
N LEU A 86 4.10 -7.47 15.94
CA LEU A 86 3.93 -6.41 14.95
C LEU A 86 4.28 -6.91 13.54
N MET A 87 5.41 -7.59 13.38
CA MET A 87 5.84 -8.16 12.10
C MET A 87 4.91 -9.26 11.61
N LYS A 88 4.35 -10.05 12.53
CA LYS A 88 3.28 -10.99 12.20
C LYS A 88 2.04 -10.26 11.65
N PHE A 89 1.65 -9.14 12.25
CA PHE A 89 0.50 -8.34 11.78
C PHE A 89 0.73 -7.78 10.37
N VAL A 90 1.94 -7.31 10.06
CA VAL A 90 2.31 -6.89 8.70
C VAL A 90 2.20 -8.05 7.72
N SER A 91 2.72 -9.23 8.10
CA SER A 91 2.64 -10.44 7.27
C SER A 91 1.19 -10.86 7.00
N ASP A 92 0.33 -10.82 8.01
CA ASP A 92 -1.10 -11.14 7.88
C ASP A 92 -1.82 -10.09 7.02
N SER A 93 -1.45 -8.80 7.13
CA SER A 93 -2.00 -7.73 6.28
C SER A 93 -1.69 -7.94 4.80
N VAL A 94 -0.46 -8.37 4.47
CA VAL A 94 -0.09 -8.70 3.08
C VAL A 94 -0.89 -9.90 2.57
N LYS A 95 -1.08 -10.93 3.39
CA LYS A 95 -1.91 -12.10 3.00
C LYS A 95 -3.34 -11.70 2.69
N ILE A 96 -3.95 -10.81 3.49
CA ILE A 96 -5.31 -10.31 3.21
C ILE A 96 -5.38 -9.66 1.82
N VAL A 97 -4.38 -8.86 1.45
CA VAL A 97 -4.33 -8.22 0.12
C VAL A 97 -4.20 -9.27 -0.99
N MET A 98 -3.39 -10.31 -0.78
CA MET A 98 -3.23 -11.41 -1.74
C MET A 98 -4.52 -12.23 -1.89
N ASP A 99 -5.18 -12.59 -0.79
CA ASP A 99 -6.38 -13.43 -0.79
C ASP A 99 -7.59 -12.70 -1.38
N GLN A 100 -7.66 -11.37 -1.25
CA GLN A 100 -8.70 -10.55 -1.89
C GLN A 100 -8.66 -10.57 -3.43
N VAL A 101 -7.60 -11.11 -4.03
CA VAL A 101 -7.47 -11.31 -5.48
C VAL A 101 -8.03 -12.68 -5.92
N TYR A 102 -8.13 -13.66 -5.01
CA TYR A 102 -8.52 -15.05 -5.32
C TYR A 102 -9.95 -15.45 -4.93
N ILE A 103 -10.60 -14.70 -4.05
CA ILE A 103 -12.04 -14.83 -3.76
C ILE A 103 -12.79 -14.05 -4.81
#